data_AF-A0AAV8VA33-F1
#
_entry.id   AF-A0AAV8VA33-F1
#
_cell.length_a   1.000
_cell.length_b   1.000
_cell.length_c   1.000
_cell.angle_alpha   90.00
_cell.angle_beta   90.00
_cell.angle_gamma   90.00
#
_symmetry.space_group_name_H-M   'P 1'
#
loop_
_entity.id
_entity.type
_entity.pdbx_description
1 polymer ?
#
loop_
_entity_poly.entity_id
_entity_poly.type
_entity_poly.pdbx_seq_one_letter_code
_entity_poly.pdbx_strand_id
1 'polypeptide(L)'
;MNDVKSFNTKHKIITPSTNLQEIFEQFLNEIMAQTSTFSEKDSGWTLEKIMFVDINLNKYTTLSSSSYLKLPRSITKKHDVLNIKNEDQACFAWAVNAARGADSMGATGQTPPLRISNGGTAPIGTCTRSHNNRK
;
A
#
# COMPACT_ATOMS: atom_id res chain seq x y z
N MET A 1 -7.23 1.13 -46.08
CA MET A 1 -8.12 1.05 -44.91
C MET A 1 -7.18 1.01 -43.72
N ASN A 2 -7.09 2.10 -42.95
CA ASN A 2 -6.11 2.17 -41.86
C ASN A 2 -6.77 1.57 -40.63
N ASP A 3 -6.32 0.38 -40.28
CA ASP A 3 -6.85 -0.35 -39.14
C ASP A 3 -6.22 0.17 -37.84
N VAL A 4 -7.06 0.32 -36.82
CA VAL A 4 -6.67 0.89 -35.53
C VAL A 4 -6.43 -0.24 -34.53
N LYS A 5 -5.30 -0.19 -33.83
CA LYS A 5 -4.95 -1.10 -32.74
C LYS A 5 -4.73 -0.35 -31.43
N SER A 6 -5.13 -1.00 -30.33
CA SER A 6 -4.97 -0.49 -28.97
C SER A 6 -4.01 -1.38 -28.19
N PHE A 7 -3.08 -0.77 -27.47
CA PHE A 7 -2.16 -1.43 -26.56
C PHE A 7 -2.49 -0.99 -25.13
N ASN A 8 -2.50 -1.94 -24.20
CA ASN A 8 -2.81 -1.68 -22.81
C ASN A 8 -1.66 -2.16 -21.92
N THR A 9 -1.36 -1.37 -20.90
CA THR A 9 -0.37 -1.70 -19.87
C THR A 9 -1.06 -2.05 -18.55
N LYS A 10 -0.35 -2.74 -17.67
CA LYS A 10 -0.87 -3.06 -16.34
C LYS A 10 -0.88 -1.82 -15.44
N HIS A 11 -1.85 -1.73 -14.53
CA HIS A 11 -1.85 -0.68 -13.52
C HIS A 11 -0.62 -0.78 -12.60
N LYS A 12 -0.06 0.38 -12.23
CA LYS A 12 1.02 0.50 -11.24
C LYS A 12 0.57 1.33 -10.05
N ILE A 13 1.03 0.94 -8.86
CA ILE A 13 0.75 1.67 -7.63
C ILE A 13 1.72 2.85 -7.54
N ILE A 14 1.17 4.06 -7.41
CA ILE A 14 1.95 5.28 -7.23
C ILE A 14 1.76 5.78 -5.81
N THR A 15 2.87 5.99 -5.10
CA THR A 15 2.91 6.59 -3.77
C THR A 15 3.69 7.90 -3.81
N PRO A 16 3.59 8.80 -2.81
CA PRO A 16 4.37 10.04 -2.79
C PRO A 16 5.89 9.82 -2.83
N SER A 17 6.37 8.64 -2.42
CA SER A 17 7.78 8.25 -2.49
C SER A 17 8.21 7.65 -3.83
N THR A 18 7.27 7.40 -4.75
CA THR A 18 7.56 6.77 -6.05
C THR A 18 8.12 7.82 -7.02
N ASN A 19 9.17 7.48 -7.76
CA ASN A 19 9.68 8.31 -8.84
C ASN A 19 8.77 8.22 -10.07
N LEU A 20 8.06 9.31 -10.39
CA LEU A 20 7.14 9.36 -11.52
C LEU A 20 7.82 9.22 -12.88
N GLN A 21 9.04 9.74 -13.03
CA GLN A 21 9.80 9.68 -14.28
C GLN A 21 10.14 8.23 -14.64
N GLU A 22 10.62 7.47 -13.65
CA GLU A 22 10.95 6.06 -13.83
C GLU A 22 9.72 5.25 -14.24
N ILE A 23 8.58 5.49 -13.59
CA ILE A 23 7.32 4.81 -13.90
C ILE A 23 6.87 5.13 -15.33
N PHE A 24 7.00 6.39 -15.76
CA PHE A 24 6.66 6.83 -17.10
C PHE A 24 7.55 6.16 -18.16
N GLU A 25 8.85 6.12 -17.95
CA GLU A 25 9.80 5.43 -18.84
C GLU A 25 9.50 3.93 -18.96
N GLN A 26 9.17 3.29 -17.84
CA GLN A 26 8.76 1.88 -17.87
C GLN A 26 7.48 1.66 -18.70
N PHE A 27 6.51 2.58 -18.63
CA PHE A 27 5.29 2.48 -19.46
C PHE A 27 5.59 2.66 -20.95
N LEU A 28 6.46 3.63 -21.30
CA LEU A 28 6.89 3.82 -22.69
C LEU A 28 7.58 2.57 -23.23
N ASN A 29 8.52 2.00 -22.47
CA ASN A 29 9.23 0.80 -22.87
C ASN A 29 8.29 -0.40 -23.07
N GLU A 30 7.27 -0.55 -22.22
CA GLU A 30 6.28 -1.62 -22.36
C GLU A 30 5.45 -1.47 -23.64
N ILE A 31 4.97 -0.25 -23.94
CA ILE A 31 4.20 0.02 -25.17
C ILE A 31 5.07 -0.19 -26.42
N MET A 32 6.31 0.28 -26.40
CA MET A 32 7.24 0.09 -27.52
C MET A 32 7.55 -1.39 -27.75
N ALA A 33 7.78 -2.15 -26.70
CA ALA A 33 8.03 -3.59 -26.80
C ALA A 33 6.80 -4.36 -27.32
N GLN A 34 5.59 -4.01 -26.89
CA GLN A 34 4.36 -4.60 -27.43
C GLN A 34 4.19 -4.28 -28.91
N THR A 35 4.51 -3.04 -29.31
CA THR A 35 4.44 -2.60 -30.70
C THR A 35 5.47 -3.33 -31.57
N SER A 36 6.73 -3.41 -31.15
CA SER A 36 7.78 -4.08 -31.93
C SER A 36 7.49 -5.57 -32.08
N THR A 37 7.09 -6.22 -30.99
CA THR A 37 6.72 -7.64 -30.99
C THR A 37 5.54 -7.91 -31.92
N PHE A 38 4.59 -6.97 -32.00
CA PHE A 38 3.46 -7.07 -32.92
C PHE A 38 3.89 -6.91 -34.38
N SER A 39 4.81 -5.99 -34.68
CA SER A 39 5.35 -5.78 -36.04
C SER A 39 6.17 -6.98 -36.52
N GLU A 40 6.99 -7.58 -35.65
CA GLU A 40 7.92 -8.66 -36.00
C GLU A 40 7.26 -10.04 -36.14
N LYS A 41 6.19 -10.32 -35.38
CA LYS A 41 5.53 -11.64 -35.36
C LYS A 41 4.42 -11.79 -36.40
N ASP A 42 4.76 -11.65 -37.67
CA ASP A 42 3.91 -12.08 -38.81
C ASP A 42 2.73 -11.19 -39.18
N SER A 43 2.60 -10.01 -38.58
CA SER A 43 1.46 -9.16 -38.87
C SER A 43 1.65 -8.36 -40.18
N GLY A 44 2.89 -7.96 -40.51
CA GLY A 44 3.17 -7.01 -41.60
C GLY A 44 2.79 -5.56 -41.27
N TRP A 45 2.54 -5.26 -39.99
CA TRP A 45 2.11 -3.93 -39.54
C TRP A 45 3.32 -3.09 -39.18
N THR A 46 3.27 -1.83 -39.60
CA THR A 46 4.22 -0.81 -39.16
C THR A 46 3.43 0.25 -38.41
N LEU A 47 3.93 0.66 -37.25
CA LEU A 47 3.33 1.76 -36.51
C LEU A 47 3.50 3.05 -37.34
N GLU A 48 2.40 3.57 -37.87
CA GLU A 48 2.40 4.83 -38.63
C GLU A 48 2.26 6.03 -37.69
N LYS A 49 1.25 6.00 -36.82
CA LYS A 49 0.95 7.10 -35.89
C LYS A 49 0.20 6.61 -34.65
N ILE A 50 0.38 7.34 -33.55
CA ILE A 50 -0.41 7.20 -32.33
C ILE A 50 -1.59 8.18 -32.42
N MET A 51 -2.82 7.67 -32.36
CA MET A 51 -4.02 8.53 -32.44
C MET A 51 -4.39 9.13 -31.08
N PHE A 52 -4.40 8.30 -30.03
CA PHE A 52 -4.84 8.67 -28.70
C PHE A 52 -4.00 7.93 -27.65
N VAL A 53 -3.81 8.56 -26.50
CA VAL A 53 -3.17 7.96 -25.31
C VAL A 53 -4.07 8.25 -24.11
N ASP A 54 -4.64 7.19 -23.53
CA ASP A 54 -5.51 7.29 -22.36
C ASP A 54 -4.77 6.88 -21.10
N ILE A 55 -4.82 7.73 -20.07
CA ILE A 55 -4.22 7.46 -18.76
C ILE A 55 -5.31 7.15 -17.75
N ASN A 56 -5.35 5.89 -17.29
CA ASN A 56 -6.33 5.43 -16.31
C ASN A 56 -5.78 5.53 -14.88
N LEU A 57 -6.22 6.54 -14.13
CA LEU A 57 -5.85 6.76 -12.73
C LEU A 57 -6.95 6.28 -11.79
N ASN A 58 -6.66 5.23 -11.03
CA ASN A 58 -7.55 4.72 -9.99
C ASN A 58 -7.11 5.22 -8.62
N LYS A 59 -8.00 5.91 -7.90
CA LYS A 59 -7.73 6.35 -6.52
C LYS A 59 -7.73 5.14 -5.59
N TYR A 60 -6.54 4.75 -5.13
CA TYR A 60 -6.39 3.71 -4.12
C TYR A 60 -6.37 4.34 -2.72
N THR A 61 -7.30 3.91 -1.86
CA THR A 61 -7.25 4.24 -0.43
C THR A 61 -6.54 3.09 0.27
N THR A 62 -5.35 3.36 0.82
CA THR A 62 -4.65 2.36 1.62
C THR A 62 -5.46 2.01 2.86
N LEU A 63 -5.37 0.76 3.31
CA LEU A 63 -5.84 0.38 4.63
C LEU A 63 -5.06 1.21 5.66
N SER A 64 -5.74 2.16 6.30
CA SER A 64 -5.17 2.94 7.39
C SER A 64 -4.97 2.01 8.57
N SER A 65 -3.71 1.78 8.94
CA SER A 65 -3.38 1.17 10.22
C SER A 65 -3.68 2.17 11.32
N SER A 66 -4.57 1.80 12.23
CA SER A 66 -4.90 2.61 13.40
C SER A 66 -4.34 1.96 14.66
N SER A 67 -3.97 2.79 15.64
CA SER A 67 -3.52 2.34 16.96
C SER A 67 -4.52 1.43 17.66
N TYR A 68 -5.81 1.74 17.60
CA TYR A 68 -6.86 0.99 18.28
C TYR A 68 -8.12 0.94 17.43
N LEU A 69 -8.58 -0.28 17.13
CA LEU A 69 -9.85 -0.52 16.46
C LEU A 69 -10.87 -1.03 17.47
N LYS A 70 -12.05 -0.42 17.51
CA LYS A 70 -13.15 -0.95 18.32
C LYS A 70 -13.58 -2.29 17.72
N LEU A 71 -13.20 -3.38 18.37
CA LEU A 71 -13.52 -4.73 17.92
C LEU A 71 -15.01 -5.05 18.10
N PRO A 72 -15.62 -5.82 17.17
CA PRO A 72 -16.92 -6.44 17.38
C PRO A 72 -16.94 -7.34 18.61
N ARG A 73 -18.09 -7.40 19.30
CA ARG A 73 -18.27 -8.18 20.55
C ARG A 73 -17.85 -9.66 20.41
N SER A 74 -18.03 -10.26 19.24
CA SER A 74 -17.66 -11.65 18.96
C SER A 74 -16.15 -11.90 19.07
N ILE A 75 -15.32 -10.92 18.72
CA ILE A 75 -13.84 -11.03 18.80
C ILE A 75 -13.37 -10.67 20.21
N THR A 76 -13.95 -9.62 20.81
CA THR A 76 -13.61 -9.21 22.18
C THR A 76 -13.86 -10.33 23.20
N LYS A 77 -14.95 -11.09 23.04
CA LYS A 77 -15.29 -12.21 23.93
C LYS A 77 -14.34 -13.40 23.83
N LYS A 78 -13.68 -13.58 22.67
CA LYS A 78 -12.78 -14.70 22.45
C LYS A 78 -11.43 -14.51 23.13
N HIS A 79 -11.05 -13.26 23.43
CA HIS A 79 -9.74 -12.92 24.03
C HIS A 79 -8.49 -13.39 23.26
N ASP A 80 -8.66 -13.98 22.06
CA ASP A 80 -7.56 -14.45 21.20
C ASP A 80 -6.87 -13.33 20.40
N VAL A 81 -7.40 -12.10 20.44
CA VAL A 81 -6.89 -10.95 19.68
C VAL A 81 -6.43 -9.86 20.63
N LEU A 82 -5.15 -9.50 20.53
CA LEU A 82 -4.57 -8.37 21.25
C LEU A 82 -4.96 -7.05 20.57
N ASN A 83 -5.83 -6.27 21.23
CA ASN A 83 -6.23 -4.94 20.79
C ASN A 83 -5.45 -3.87 21.59
N ILE A 84 -4.24 -3.61 21.14
CA ILE A 84 -3.32 -2.71 21.84
C ILE A 84 -3.85 -1.29 21.72
N LYS A 85 -3.85 -0.53 22.81
CA LYS A 85 -4.23 0.88 22.81
C LYS A 85 -3.00 1.72 23.10
N ASN A 86 -2.52 2.47 22.11
CA ASN A 86 -1.42 3.42 22.25
C ASN A 86 -1.86 4.86 21.93
N GLU A 87 -1.31 5.82 22.66
CA GLU A 87 -1.57 7.25 22.47
C GLU A 87 -0.53 7.94 21.57
N ASP A 88 0.61 7.27 21.35
CA ASP A 88 1.66 7.67 20.41
C ASP A 88 1.37 7.18 18.97
N GLN A 89 2.25 7.50 18.01
CA GLN A 89 2.16 7.01 16.62
C GLN A 89 3.00 5.73 16.39
N ALA A 90 3.33 4.98 17.45
CA ALA A 90 4.21 3.81 17.39
C ALA A 90 3.45 2.47 17.35
N CYS A 91 2.25 2.43 16.76
CA CYS A 91 1.35 1.27 16.86
C CYS A 91 1.95 -0.03 16.30
N PHE A 92 2.76 0.06 15.24
CA PHE A 92 3.47 -1.08 14.67
C PHE A 92 4.52 -1.66 15.64
N ALA A 93 5.30 -0.79 16.29
CA ALA A 93 6.31 -1.21 17.26
C ALA A 93 5.64 -1.91 18.46
N TRP A 94 4.52 -1.36 18.94
CA TRP A 94 3.72 -1.98 20.00
C TRP A 94 3.18 -3.35 19.59
N ALA A 95 2.66 -3.50 18.37
CA ALA A 95 2.18 -4.79 17.85
C ALA A 95 3.29 -5.85 17.79
N VAL A 96 4.47 -5.49 17.27
CA VAL A 96 5.63 -6.39 17.20
C VAL A 96 6.13 -6.78 18.60
N ASN A 97 6.18 -5.82 19.53
CA ASN A 97 6.59 -6.08 20.91
C ASN A 97 5.60 -6.98 21.65
N ALA A 98 4.29 -6.79 21.47
CA ALA A 98 3.28 -7.65 22.07
C ALA A 98 3.35 -9.08 21.52
N ALA A 99 3.61 -9.24 20.21
CA ALA A 99 3.82 -10.55 19.61
C ALA A 99 5.07 -11.27 20.14
N ARG A 100 6.12 -10.52 20.52
CA ARG A 100 7.36 -11.06 21.09
C ARG A 100 7.32 -11.33 22.60
N GLY A 101 6.48 -10.63 23.36
CA GLY A 101 6.55 -10.54 24.83
C GLY A 101 5.30 -11.00 25.58
N ALA A 102 4.42 -11.78 24.93
CA ALA A 102 3.11 -12.19 25.45
C ALA A 102 3.13 -12.88 26.83
N ASP A 103 4.29 -13.34 27.33
CA ASP A 103 4.41 -13.99 28.64
C ASP A 103 4.50 -13.02 29.84
N SER A 104 4.68 -11.70 29.62
CA SER A 104 4.84 -10.71 30.70
C SER A 104 3.76 -9.63 30.75
N MET A 105 2.80 -9.64 29.81
CA MET A 105 1.68 -8.71 29.81
C MET A 105 0.49 -9.35 30.52
N GLY A 106 0.44 -9.17 31.84
CA GLY A 106 -0.76 -9.46 32.63
C GLY A 106 -1.99 -8.77 32.03
N ALA A 107 -3.14 -9.43 32.18
CA ALA A 107 -4.45 -9.17 31.56
C ALA A 107 -5.11 -7.81 31.89
N THR A 108 -4.36 -6.71 31.82
CA THR A 108 -4.86 -5.36 31.97
C THR A 108 -4.41 -4.57 30.74
N GLY A 109 -5.34 -4.07 29.94
CA GLY A 109 -5.10 -3.27 28.74
C GLY A 109 -4.49 -1.88 29.00
N GLN A 110 -3.51 -1.80 29.90
CA GLN A 110 -2.65 -0.66 30.15
C GLN A 110 -1.21 -1.16 30.06
N THR A 111 -0.47 -0.67 29.07
CA THR A 111 0.97 -0.89 29.01
C THR A 111 1.65 -0.04 30.11
N PRO A 112 2.64 -0.59 30.84
CA PRO A 112 3.53 0.25 31.63
C PRO A 112 4.35 1.15 30.69
N PRO A 113 4.78 2.34 31.14
CA PRO A 113 5.53 3.28 30.32
C PRO A 113 6.94 2.71 30.07
N LEU A 114 7.11 1.98 28.97
CA LEU A 114 8.43 1.55 28.53
C LEU A 114 9.09 2.70 27.76
N ARG A 115 10.08 3.31 28.41
CA ARG A 115 10.95 4.37 27.89
C ARG A 115 11.71 3.82 26.69
N ILE A 116 11.38 4.27 25.47
CA ILE A 116 12.13 3.89 24.27
C ILE A 116 13.53 4.53 24.39
N SER A 117 14.55 3.73 24.66
CA SER A 117 15.94 4.16 24.50
C SER A 117 16.23 4.26 23.00
N ASN A 118 16.52 5.47 22.54
CA ASN A 118 16.82 5.82 21.15
C ASN A 118 17.84 4.87 20.49
N GLY A 119 17.59 4.52 19.22
CA GLY A 119 18.63 3.99 18.33
C GLY A 119 18.13 2.98 17.31
N GLY A 120 17.61 3.45 16.17
CA GLY A 120 17.35 2.60 15.00
C GLY A 120 16.15 3.07 14.19
N THR A 121 16.42 3.66 13.04
CA THR A 121 15.42 4.07 12.04
C THR A 121 14.81 2.80 11.41
N ALA A 122 13.69 2.33 11.96
CA ALA A 122 12.84 1.34 11.31
C ALA A 122 11.96 2.05 10.25
N PRO A 123 11.62 1.40 9.12
CA PRO A 123 10.77 2.00 8.11
C PRO A 123 9.43 2.38 8.75
N ILE A 124 9.13 3.68 8.74
CA ILE A 124 8.04 4.29 9.47
C ILE A 124 6.73 3.89 8.78
N GLY A 125 6.14 2.77 9.21
CA GLY A 125 4.70 2.55 9.03
C GLY A 125 3.98 3.62 9.83
N THR A 126 3.60 4.73 9.20
CA THR A 126 2.87 5.81 9.85
C THR A 126 1.45 5.32 10.17
N CYS A 127 1.18 5.11 11.46
CA CYS A 127 -0.19 4.98 11.92
C CYS A 127 -0.81 6.38 11.82
N THR A 128 -1.97 6.52 11.20
CA THR A 128 -2.71 7.79 11.23
C THR A 128 -3.80 7.65 12.25
N ARG A 129 -3.86 8.55 13.24
CA ARG A 129 -5.01 8.64 14.14
C ARG A 129 -6.23 9.01 13.30
N SER A 130 -7.01 8.00 12.90
CA SER A 130 -8.30 8.22 12.27
C SER A 130 -9.18 8.93 13.29
N HIS A 131 -9.26 10.26 13.19
CA HIS A 131 -10.31 11.05 13.81
C HIS A 131 -11.61 10.65 13.10
N ASN A 132 -12.16 9.51 13.51
CA ASN A 132 -13.40 8.98 13.00
C ASN A 132 -14.55 9.81 13.61
N ASN A 133 -14.70 11.05 13.16
CA ASN A 133 -15.95 11.79 13.24
C ASN A 133 -16.83 11.32 12.08
N ARG A 134 -17.35 10.09 12.19
CA ARG A 134 -18.59 9.73 11.50
C ARG A 134 -19.67 9.59 12.55
N LYS A 135 -20.65 10.49 12.45
CA LYS A 135 -21.94 10.42 13.15
C LYS A 135 -22.64 9.09 12.86
#